data_AF-A0A1F6QU96-F1
#
_entry.id   AF-A0A1F6QU96-F1
#
_cell.length_a   1.000
_cell.length_b   1.000
_cell.length_c   1.000
_cell.angle_alpha   90.00
_cell.angle_beta   90.00
_cell.angle_gamma   90.00
#
_symmetry.space_group_name_H-M   'P 1'
#
loop_
_entity.id
_entity.type
_entity.pdbx_description
1 polymer ?
#
loop_
_entity_poly.entity_id
_entity_poly.type
_entity_poly.pdbx_seq_one_letter_code
_entity_poly.pdbx_strand_id
1 'polypeptide(L)'
;MNTINNSQSVTSSTSTNSSADETSSIDLTSSGSSIDSSYSSSLSLIKELTGSDNPETINEEQLYTSLIYDRISATKGETAAEKFKELLEEALKENTRDDGYTYVEIAASEALSKMADTEYLTLEEAETINSQAFQAAQLDDNTSELWDSRGDTKSTATTESAIENALKMMSQFESGELESGRLAFTTVELTDTNTDTTTGTTTGKSVSSDDSMYSNSAEYTSYGTRNGGRQAWRIPDCGTEFGGSLKIVFEDGHTVYVNNTSENYREDDGFVFKPGISDGGEGHGSTSTSHNGVFLHAPYGNTSQTAKIYWN
;
A
#
# COMPACT_ATOMS: atom_id res chain seq x y z
N MET A 1 -80.45 -9.76 28.53
CA MET A 1 -80.29 -8.32 28.83
C MET A 1 -79.18 -7.78 27.95
N ASN A 2 -79.49 -6.71 27.21
CA ASN A 2 -78.63 -5.73 26.54
C ASN A 2 -77.48 -6.16 25.59
N THR A 3 -77.81 -6.20 24.29
CA THR A 3 -77.58 -5.12 23.29
C THR A 3 -76.14 -4.57 23.05
N ILE A 4 -75.61 -4.93 21.86
CA ILE A 4 -75.02 -4.08 20.77
C ILE A 4 -73.64 -3.40 20.96
N ASN A 5 -72.69 -3.67 20.05
CA ASN A 5 -72.12 -2.81 18.96
C ASN A 5 -70.74 -3.39 18.54
N ASN A 6 -70.52 -3.83 17.30
CA ASN A 6 -70.40 -3.09 16.02
C ASN A 6 -68.96 -2.64 15.72
N SER A 7 -68.62 -2.87 14.45
CA SER A 7 -67.60 -2.21 13.63
C SER A 7 -66.18 -2.74 13.73
N GLN A 8 -65.74 -3.43 12.67
CA GLN A 8 -64.51 -3.03 12.00
C GLN A 8 -64.49 -3.38 10.52
N SER A 9 -63.98 -2.40 9.78
CA SER A 9 -63.98 -2.19 8.34
C SER A 9 -63.13 -3.19 7.58
N VAL A 10 -63.63 -3.59 6.42
CA VAL A 10 -62.88 -4.24 5.35
C VAL A 10 -62.11 -3.16 4.59
N THR A 11 -60.82 -3.38 4.34
CA THR A 11 -60.12 -2.73 3.22
C THR A 11 -59.19 -3.72 2.56
N SER A 12 -59.34 -3.75 1.24
CA SER A 12 -58.86 -4.73 0.30
C SER A 12 -57.36 -4.63 0.01
N SER A 13 -56.81 -5.78 -0.33
CA SER A 13 -55.46 -6.04 -0.83
C SER A 13 -55.17 -5.30 -2.13
N THR A 14 -53.97 -4.72 -2.24
CA THR A 14 -53.28 -4.54 -3.52
C THR A 14 -51.85 -5.04 -3.33
N SER A 15 -51.58 -6.21 -3.90
CA SER A 15 -50.24 -6.76 -4.07
C SER A 15 -49.62 -6.12 -5.31
N THR A 16 -48.54 -5.37 -5.13
CA THR A 16 -47.62 -5.01 -6.20
C THR A 16 -46.28 -5.67 -5.90
N ASN A 17 -46.00 -6.70 -6.69
CA ASN A 17 -44.76 -7.42 -6.77
C ASN A 17 -43.83 -6.61 -7.68
N SER A 18 -42.80 -5.98 -7.12
CA SER A 18 -41.69 -5.40 -7.88
C SER A 18 -40.40 -5.90 -7.26
N SER A 19 -39.78 -6.87 -7.95
CA SER A 19 -38.39 -7.25 -7.75
C SER A 19 -37.51 -6.02 -7.96
N ALA A 20 -36.84 -5.61 -6.89
CA ALA A 20 -35.70 -4.70 -6.94
C ALA A 20 -34.46 -5.51 -6.57
N ASP A 21 -33.44 -5.39 -7.42
CA ASP A 21 -32.07 -5.82 -7.19
C ASP A 21 -31.62 -5.49 -5.77
N GLU A 22 -31.10 -6.51 -5.07
CA GLU A 22 -30.35 -6.32 -3.83
C GLU A 22 -28.96 -5.76 -4.17
N THR A 23 -28.88 -4.47 -4.42
CA THR A 23 -27.65 -3.73 -4.11
C THR A 23 -27.65 -3.46 -2.62
N SER A 24 -26.94 -4.33 -1.88
CA SER A 24 -26.59 -4.15 -0.47
C SER A 24 -25.79 -2.87 -0.30
N SER A 25 -26.47 -1.75 -0.09
CA SER A 25 -25.88 -0.53 0.44
C SER A 25 -25.48 -0.81 1.89
N ILE A 26 -24.19 -1.07 2.10
CA ILE A 26 -23.59 -1.13 3.44
C ILE A 26 -23.72 0.28 4.03
N ASP A 27 -24.61 0.41 5.01
CA ASP A 27 -24.77 1.64 5.78
C ASP A 27 -23.61 1.77 6.77
N LEU A 28 -22.55 2.44 6.30
CA LEU A 28 -21.33 2.76 7.06
C LEU A 28 -21.55 3.78 8.18
N THR A 29 -22.76 4.31 8.37
CA THR A 29 -23.00 5.38 9.36
C THR A 29 -23.20 4.89 10.80
N SER A 30 -23.21 3.57 11.03
CA SER A 30 -23.41 2.99 12.37
C SER A 30 -22.15 2.37 13.02
N SER A 31 -20.97 2.40 12.36
CA SER A 31 -19.72 1.82 12.87
C SER A 31 -18.79 2.83 13.56
N GLY A 32 -19.20 4.09 13.69
CA GLY A 32 -18.39 5.16 14.28
C GLY A 32 -18.15 5.06 15.80
N SER A 33 -18.73 4.07 16.50
CA SER A 33 -18.57 3.93 17.96
C SER A 33 -17.64 2.79 18.40
N SER A 34 -17.11 1.99 17.47
CA SER A 34 -16.16 0.89 17.80
C SER A 34 -14.71 1.20 17.41
N ILE A 35 -14.48 2.13 16.49
CA ILE A 35 -13.14 2.55 16.04
C ILE A 35 -12.42 3.38 17.13
N ASP A 36 -13.16 4.12 17.95
CA ASP A 36 -12.64 5.08 18.94
C ASP A 36 -11.86 4.42 20.10
N SER A 37 -12.06 3.12 20.35
CA SER A 37 -11.40 2.40 21.46
C SER A 37 -10.15 1.61 21.06
N SER A 38 -10.00 1.26 19.79
CA SER A 38 -8.91 0.35 19.35
C SER A 38 -7.63 1.09 18.94
N TYR A 39 -7.71 2.40 18.71
CA TYR A 39 -6.60 3.22 18.19
C TYR A 39 -6.22 4.35 19.15
N SER A 40 -6.70 4.31 20.40
CA SER A 40 -6.17 5.18 21.45
C SER A 40 -4.68 4.98 21.69
N SER A 41 -4.17 3.79 21.36
CA SER A 41 -2.77 3.41 21.56
C SER A 41 -1.83 4.06 20.52
N SER A 42 -2.18 4.10 19.22
CA SER A 42 -1.40 4.85 18.21
C SER A 42 -1.31 6.33 18.55
N LEU A 43 -2.40 6.93 19.05
CA LEU A 43 -2.38 8.33 19.48
C LEU A 43 -1.35 8.56 20.61
N SER A 44 -1.14 7.59 21.50
CA SER A 44 -0.13 7.71 22.55
C SER A 44 1.29 7.69 21.98
N LEU A 45 1.57 6.81 21.02
CA LEU A 45 2.88 6.70 20.38
C LEU A 45 3.14 7.91 19.46
N ILE A 46 2.14 8.39 18.72
CA ILE A 46 2.23 9.61 17.91
C ILE A 46 2.61 10.82 18.78
N LYS A 47 2.01 10.97 19.97
CA LYS A 47 2.36 12.07 20.89
C LYS A 47 3.82 12.01 21.33
N GLU A 48 4.31 10.80 21.60
CA GLU A 48 5.70 10.58 21.97
C GLU A 48 6.66 10.88 20.82
N LEU A 49 6.37 10.37 19.61
CA LEU A 49 7.17 10.60 18.41
C LEU A 49 7.20 12.07 17.97
N THR A 50 6.10 12.81 18.19
CA THR A 50 6.00 14.23 17.84
C THR A 50 6.48 15.15 18.96
N GLY A 51 6.61 14.64 20.19
CA GLY A 51 6.88 15.44 21.39
C GLY A 51 5.75 16.41 21.73
N SER A 52 4.53 16.17 21.26
CA SER A 52 3.36 17.03 21.45
C SER A 52 2.16 16.23 21.95
N ASP A 53 1.47 16.72 22.98
CA ASP A 53 0.24 16.09 23.49
C ASP A 53 -0.91 16.11 22.47
N ASN A 54 -0.88 17.06 21.53
CA ASN A 54 -1.87 17.25 20.48
C ASN A 54 -1.16 17.71 19.20
N PRO A 55 -0.52 16.80 18.45
CA PRO A 55 0.11 17.18 17.19
C PRO A 55 -0.98 17.61 16.21
N GLU A 56 -0.84 18.81 15.63
CA GLU A 56 -1.77 19.30 14.60
C GLU A 56 -1.59 18.51 13.28
N THR A 57 -0.34 18.13 12.99
CA THR A 57 0.04 17.38 11.80
C THR A 57 1.03 16.29 12.15
N ILE A 58 1.02 15.23 11.35
CA ILE A 58 1.99 14.12 11.40
C ILE A 58 2.53 13.88 9.99
N ASN A 59 3.71 13.25 9.92
CA ASN A 59 4.28 12.76 8.67
C ASN A 59 4.06 11.24 8.50
N GLU A 60 4.44 10.71 7.34
CA GLU A 60 4.23 9.31 6.99
C GLU A 60 5.05 8.36 7.88
N GLU A 61 6.30 8.71 8.21
CA GLU A 61 7.15 7.87 9.08
C GLU A 61 6.57 7.72 10.50
N GLN A 62 6.00 8.80 11.04
CA GLN A 62 5.35 8.82 12.35
C GLN A 62 4.06 7.98 12.32
N LEU A 63 3.25 8.16 11.28
CA LEU A 63 2.03 7.38 11.08
C LEU A 63 2.35 5.89 10.92
N TYR A 64 3.31 5.54 10.06
CA TYR A 64 3.83 4.19 9.85
C TYR A 64 4.22 3.51 11.16
N THR A 65 5.04 4.18 11.97
CA THR A 65 5.50 3.65 13.25
C THR A 65 4.33 3.40 14.21
N SER A 66 3.37 4.31 14.26
CA SER A 66 2.16 4.15 15.08
C SER A 66 1.28 2.98 14.63
N LEU A 67 1.19 2.76 13.32
CA LEU A 67 0.39 1.68 12.73
C LEU A 67 1.02 0.31 13.02
N ILE A 68 2.35 0.21 13.02
CA ILE A 68 3.03 -1.02 13.47
C ILE A 68 2.64 -1.36 14.91
N TYR A 69 2.74 -0.40 15.82
CA TYR A 69 2.39 -0.60 17.23
C TYR A 69 0.95 -1.12 17.36
N ASP A 70 0.00 -0.46 16.69
CA ASP A 70 -1.42 -0.83 16.78
C ASP A 70 -1.69 -2.20 16.18
N ARG A 71 -1.05 -2.55 15.06
CA ARG A 71 -1.20 -3.89 14.48
C ARG A 71 -0.63 -4.97 15.38
N ILE A 72 0.50 -4.73 16.05
CA ILE A 72 1.04 -5.65 17.05
C ILE A 72 0.08 -5.77 18.24
N SER A 73 -0.43 -4.65 18.77
CA SER A 73 -1.37 -4.69 19.90
C SER A 73 -2.65 -5.45 19.54
N ALA A 74 -3.22 -5.20 18.35
CA ALA A 74 -4.43 -5.86 17.88
C ALA A 74 -4.25 -7.37 17.65
N THR A 75 -3.10 -7.80 17.12
CA THR A 75 -2.88 -9.21 16.71
C THR A 75 -2.18 -10.07 17.76
N LYS A 76 -1.36 -9.46 18.62
CA LYS A 76 -0.52 -10.14 19.63
C LYS A 76 -0.78 -9.69 21.07
N GLY A 77 -1.50 -8.59 21.25
CA GLY A 77 -1.81 -8.01 22.55
C GLY A 77 -0.77 -6.98 23.02
N GLU A 78 -1.18 -6.20 24.01
CA GLU A 78 -0.43 -5.03 24.50
C GLU A 78 1.00 -5.36 24.96
N THR A 79 1.24 -6.54 25.54
CA THR A 79 2.59 -6.94 25.97
C THR A 79 3.59 -7.01 24.82
N ALA A 80 3.17 -7.45 23.63
CA ALA A 80 4.03 -7.46 22.46
C ALA A 80 4.22 -6.04 21.90
N ALA A 81 3.18 -5.21 21.92
CA ALA A 81 3.26 -3.83 21.45
C ALA A 81 4.22 -2.98 22.31
N GLU A 82 4.14 -3.11 23.64
CA GLU A 82 5.09 -2.48 24.56
C GLU A 82 6.52 -2.97 24.34
N LYS A 83 6.71 -4.25 23.97
CA LYS A 83 8.04 -4.74 23.62
C LYS A 83 8.57 -4.12 22.32
N PHE A 84 7.71 -3.96 21.32
CA PHE A 84 8.06 -3.22 20.11
C PHE A 84 8.46 -1.77 20.43
N LYS A 85 7.72 -1.11 21.33
CA LYS A 85 8.05 0.25 21.79
C LYS A 85 9.43 0.33 22.47
N GLU A 86 9.76 -0.62 23.35
CA GLU A 86 11.09 -0.70 23.97
C GLU A 86 12.19 -0.84 22.90
N LEU A 87 12.01 -1.73 21.93
CA LEU A 87 12.96 -1.93 20.82
C LEU A 87 13.05 -0.70 19.90
N LEU A 88 11.93 0.00 19.70
CA LEU A 88 11.87 1.25 18.94
C LEU A 88 12.66 2.36 19.65
N GLU A 89 12.53 2.53 20.96
CA GLU A 89 13.31 3.51 21.71
C GLU A 89 14.82 3.27 21.61
N GLU A 90 15.26 2.01 21.55
CA GLU A 90 16.65 1.64 21.30
C GLU A 90 17.05 1.99 19.87
N ALA A 91 16.28 1.55 18.88
CA ALA A 91 16.55 1.79 17.47
C ALA A 91 16.53 3.28 17.11
N LEU A 92 15.66 4.09 17.72
CA LEU A 92 15.63 5.54 17.53
C LEU A 92 16.94 6.18 17.99
N LYS A 93 17.53 5.73 19.10
CA LYS A 93 18.84 6.24 19.57
C LYS A 93 19.96 5.87 18.60
N GLU A 94 19.94 4.66 18.07
CA GLU A 94 20.94 4.17 17.11
C GLU A 94 20.82 4.85 15.74
N ASN A 95 19.61 5.22 15.35
CA ASN A 95 19.31 5.88 14.07
C ASN A 95 19.16 7.41 14.18
N THR A 96 19.55 8.00 15.31
CA THR A 96 19.66 9.46 15.48
C THR A 96 21.07 9.93 15.18
N ARG A 97 21.20 10.83 14.21
CA ARG A 97 22.45 11.47 13.81
C ARG A 97 22.93 12.50 14.85
N ASP A 98 24.20 12.87 14.75
CA ASP A 98 24.81 13.93 15.59
C ASP A 98 24.11 15.29 15.46
N ASP A 99 23.42 15.55 14.34
CA ASP A 99 22.62 16.76 14.10
C ASP A 99 21.21 16.70 14.73
N GLY A 100 20.90 15.61 15.45
CA GLY A 100 19.60 15.38 16.09
C GLY A 100 18.49 14.98 15.13
N TYR A 101 18.82 14.62 13.89
CA TYR A 101 17.87 14.03 12.95
C TYR A 101 17.76 12.51 13.16
N THR A 102 16.54 11.99 13.17
CA THR A 102 16.25 10.58 13.40
C THR A 102 15.52 10.01 12.19
N TYR A 103 16.01 8.90 11.65
CA TYR A 103 15.32 8.14 10.60
C TYR A 103 14.27 7.24 11.25
N VAL A 104 13.03 7.73 11.37
CA VAL A 104 11.99 7.05 12.16
C VAL A 104 11.52 5.78 11.45
N GLU A 105 11.39 5.80 10.11
CA GLU A 105 11.09 4.60 9.31
C GLU A 105 12.10 3.47 9.55
N ILE A 106 13.40 3.79 9.51
CA ILE A 106 14.47 2.79 9.68
C ILE A 106 14.42 2.22 11.09
N ALA A 107 14.27 3.08 12.11
CA ALA A 107 14.18 2.65 13.50
C ALA A 107 12.97 1.71 13.74
N ALA A 108 11.80 2.05 13.19
CA ALA A 108 10.60 1.23 13.31
C ALA A 108 10.75 -0.12 12.58
N SER A 109 11.35 -0.13 11.40
CA SER A 109 11.60 -1.36 10.64
C SER A 109 12.60 -2.27 11.35
N GLU A 110 13.65 -1.69 11.94
CA GLU A 110 14.64 -2.44 12.75
C GLU A 110 14.01 -3.02 14.01
N ALA A 111 13.21 -2.24 14.74
CA ALA A 111 12.49 -2.71 15.92
C ALA A 111 11.53 -3.86 15.57
N LEU A 112 10.81 -3.76 14.45
CA LEU A 112 9.91 -4.80 13.97
C LEU A 112 10.67 -6.07 13.55
N SER A 113 11.85 -5.94 12.93
CA SER A 113 12.74 -7.07 12.65
C SER A 113 13.19 -7.75 13.94
N LYS A 114 13.61 -6.98 14.96
CA LYS A 114 14.01 -7.52 16.27
C LYS A 114 12.84 -8.24 16.98
N MET A 115 11.59 -7.84 16.75
CA MET A 115 10.42 -8.56 17.25
C MET A 115 10.29 -9.97 16.64
N ALA A 116 10.68 -10.15 15.37
CA ALA A 116 10.74 -11.46 14.74
C ALA A 116 11.91 -12.29 15.29
N ASP A 117 13.09 -11.69 15.45
CA ASP A 117 14.29 -12.37 15.97
C ASP A 117 14.11 -12.85 17.42
N THR A 118 13.31 -12.12 18.21
CA THR A 118 12.99 -12.45 19.59
C THR A 118 11.74 -13.32 19.74
N GLU A 119 11.20 -13.82 18.63
CA GLU A 119 10.03 -14.73 18.57
C GLU A 119 8.73 -14.15 19.17
N TYR A 120 8.63 -12.83 19.34
CA TYR A 120 7.35 -12.17 19.66
C TYR A 120 6.41 -12.16 18.45
N LEU A 121 7.00 -12.09 17.25
CA LEU A 121 6.35 -12.27 15.97
C LEU A 121 7.05 -13.41 15.22
N THR A 122 6.32 -14.08 14.33
CA THR A 122 6.99 -14.80 13.24
C THR A 122 7.50 -13.81 12.19
N LEU A 123 8.48 -14.22 11.38
CA LEU A 123 8.97 -13.40 10.27
C LEU A 123 7.83 -12.99 9.32
N GLU A 124 6.95 -13.92 8.98
CA GLU A 124 5.80 -13.68 8.09
C GLU A 124 4.83 -12.64 8.68
N GLU A 125 4.55 -12.71 9.98
CA GLU A 125 3.69 -11.73 10.65
C GLU A 125 4.35 -10.34 10.68
N ALA A 126 5.66 -10.28 10.95
CA ALA A 126 6.39 -9.03 10.96
C ALA A 126 6.42 -8.38 9.58
N GLU A 127 6.67 -9.14 8.51
CA GLU A 127 6.63 -8.63 7.11
C GLU A 127 5.24 -8.20 6.65
N THR A 128 4.20 -8.89 7.14
CA THR A 128 2.79 -8.54 6.87
C THR A 128 2.44 -7.22 7.56
N ILE A 129 2.74 -7.10 8.86
CA ILE A 129 2.52 -5.86 9.62
C ILE A 129 3.27 -4.70 8.99
N ASN A 130 4.53 -4.92 8.60
CA ASN A 130 5.35 -3.95 7.90
C ASN A 130 4.68 -3.46 6.62
N SER A 131 4.23 -4.38 5.75
CA SER A 131 3.57 -4.03 4.50
C SER A 131 2.27 -3.27 4.71
N GLN A 132 1.42 -3.71 5.64
CA GLN A 132 0.15 -3.04 5.93
C GLN A 132 0.37 -1.63 6.46
N ALA A 133 1.30 -1.48 7.42
CA ALA A 133 1.63 -0.18 7.99
C ALA A 133 2.21 0.76 6.93
N PHE A 134 3.12 0.28 6.08
CA PHE A 134 3.74 1.08 5.03
C PHE A 134 2.69 1.61 4.04
N GLN A 135 1.77 0.74 3.60
CA GLN A 135 0.70 1.10 2.67
C GLN A 135 -0.28 2.09 3.29
N ALA A 136 -0.73 1.82 4.52
CA ALA A 136 -1.70 2.68 5.21
C ALA A 136 -1.11 4.01 5.69
N ALA A 137 0.21 4.14 5.76
CA ALA A 137 0.89 5.36 6.16
C ALA A 137 1.12 6.35 5.01
N GLN A 138 0.82 5.99 3.76
CA GLN A 138 0.98 6.87 2.61
C GLN A 138 -0.01 8.05 2.72
N LEU A 139 0.52 9.26 2.84
CA LEU A 139 -0.23 10.51 2.91
C LEU A 139 -0.12 11.33 1.62
N ASP A 140 0.79 10.93 0.74
CA ASP A 140 0.93 11.45 -0.61
C ASP A 140 0.82 10.34 -1.68
N ASP A 141 1.01 10.73 -2.94
CA ASP A 141 0.93 9.80 -4.07
C ASP A 141 2.26 9.04 -4.32
N ASN A 142 3.32 9.31 -3.55
CA ASN A 142 4.58 8.60 -3.60
C ASN A 142 4.55 7.33 -2.74
N THR A 143 3.76 6.37 -3.21
CA THR A 143 3.61 4.98 -2.70
C THR A 143 4.90 4.17 -2.45
N SER A 144 6.09 4.73 -2.71
CA SER A 144 7.36 4.02 -2.76
C SER A 144 8.30 4.34 -1.59
N GLU A 145 8.07 5.44 -0.88
CA GLU A 145 8.92 5.88 0.23
C GLU A 145 8.02 6.48 1.30
N LEU A 146 8.49 6.51 2.55
CA LEU A 146 7.82 7.27 3.60
C LEU A 146 8.56 8.60 3.76
N TRP A 147 7.83 9.70 3.68
CA TRP A 147 8.40 11.04 3.77
C TRP A 147 8.23 11.64 5.16
N ASP A 148 9.25 12.36 5.60
CA ASP A 148 9.26 13.05 6.88
C ASP A 148 8.69 14.49 6.75
N SER A 149 8.96 15.33 7.77
CA SER A 149 8.55 16.75 7.78
C SER A 149 9.67 17.73 7.40
N ARG A 150 10.82 17.24 6.93
CA ARG A 150 12.06 18.00 6.67
C ARG A 150 12.45 17.92 5.19
N GLY A 151 13.44 18.73 4.79
CA GLY A 151 13.90 18.78 3.40
C GLY A 151 12.90 19.37 2.40
N ASP A 152 13.12 19.09 1.12
CA ASP A 152 12.25 19.51 0.01
C ASP A 152 11.14 18.48 -0.27
N THR A 153 11.24 17.32 0.37
CA THR A 153 10.48 16.10 0.13
C THR A 153 9.68 15.81 1.39
N LYS A 154 8.46 16.35 1.49
CA LYS A 154 7.64 16.32 2.70
C LYS A 154 6.26 15.80 2.41
N SER A 155 5.79 14.90 3.27
CA SER A 155 4.41 14.43 3.26
C SER A 155 3.84 14.57 4.66
N THR A 156 2.92 15.52 4.83
CA THR A 156 2.22 15.73 6.10
C THR A 156 0.73 15.92 5.88
N ALA A 157 -0.05 15.43 6.82
CA ALA A 157 -1.49 15.65 6.87
C ALA A 157 -1.92 16.03 8.29
N THR A 158 -3.15 16.52 8.44
CA THR A 158 -3.71 16.71 9.78
C THR A 158 -3.79 15.35 10.47
N THR A 159 -3.43 15.30 11.76
CA THR A 159 -3.40 14.04 12.52
C THR A 159 -4.72 13.26 12.41
N GLU A 160 -5.86 13.97 12.46
CA GLU A 160 -7.19 13.40 12.31
C GLU A 160 -7.40 12.72 10.95
N SER A 161 -7.13 13.44 9.84
CA SER A 161 -7.31 12.92 8.47
C SER A 161 -6.34 11.76 8.18
N ALA A 162 -5.10 11.90 8.63
CA ALA A 162 -4.06 10.89 8.47
C ALA A 162 -4.46 9.56 9.13
N ILE A 163 -4.94 9.63 10.37
CA ILE A 163 -5.44 8.46 11.10
C ILE A 163 -6.71 7.92 10.43
N GLU A 164 -7.70 8.75 10.10
CA GLU A 164 -8.94 8.29 9.46
C GLU A 164 -8.67 7.50 8.17
N ASN A 165 -7.78 8.00 7.31
CA ASN A 165 -7.41 7.32 6.07
C ASN A 165 -6.68 6.00 6.34
N ALA A 166 -5.72 6.00 7.26
CA ALA A 166 -5.00 4.78 7.63
C ALA A 166 -5.94 3.71 8.19
N LEU A 167 -6.92 4.10 9.00
CA LEU A 167 -7.93 3.20 9.57
C LEU A 167 -8.82 2.58 8.50
N LYS A 168 -9.20 3.37 7.49
CA LYS A 168 -9.96 2.88 6.36
C LYS A 168 -9.16 1.82 5.60
N MET A 169 -7.88 2.07 5.30
CA MET A 169 -7.03 1.09 4.63
C MET A 169 -6.80 -0.16 5.48
N MET A 170 -6.56 -0.01 6.79
CA MET A 170 -6.41 -1.15 7.70
C MET A 170 -7.68 -2.01 7.75
N SER A 171 -8.85 -1.40 7.74
CA SER A 171 -10.13 -2.12 7.69
C SER A 171 -10.28 -2.93 6.40
N GLN A 172 -9.75 -2.42 5.28
CA GLN A 172 -9.78 -3.13 3.99
C GLN A 172 -8.81 -4.32 3.96
N PHE A 173 -7.65 -4.23 4.61
CA PHE A 173 -6.78 -5.41 4.81
C PHE A 173 -7.45 -6.46 5.70
N GLU A 174 -8.16 -6.05 6.75
CA GLU A 174 -8.85 -6.96 7.67
C GLU A 174 -10.06 -7.65 7.04
N SER A 175 -10.77 -6.97 6.15
CA SER A 175 -11.88 -7.56 5.38
C SER A 175 -11.40 -8.44 4.22
N GLY A 176 -10.12 -8.37 3.86
CA GLY A 176 -9.57 -9.01 2.66
C GLY A 176 -9.96 -8.32 1.36
N GLU A 177 -10.47 -7.09 1.43
CA GLU A 177 -10.71 -6.25 0.24
C GLU A 177 -9.39 -5.78 -0.38
N LEU A 178 -8.36 -5.59 0.44
CA LEU A 178 -6.98 -5.36 -0.01
C LEU A 178 -6.11 -6.55 0.39
N GLU A 179 -5.32 -7.05 -0.57
CA GLU A 179 -4.29 -8.03 -0.29
C GLU A 179 -3.13 -7.35 0.42
N SER A 180 -2.77 -7.88 1.59
CA SER A 180 -1.53 -7.46 2.23
C SER A 180 -0.38 -8.04 1.45
N GLY A 181 0.53 -7.18 1.02
CA GLY A 181 1.82 -7.66 0.59
C GLY A 181 2.69 -8.22 1.70
N ARG A 182 3.86 -8.71 1.31
CA ARG A 182 4.99 -8.99 2.21
C ARG A 182 6.09 -7.99 1.92
N LEU A 183 6.43 -7.18 2.91
CA LEU A 183 7.56 -6.27 2.85
C LEU A 183 8.71 -6.93 3.60
N ALA A 184 9.59 -7.62 2.87
CA ALA A 184 10.76 -8.24 3.46
C ALA A 184 11.61 -7.17 4.16
N PHE A 185 12.09 -7.48 5.37
CA PHE A 185 13.10 -6.64 6.01
C PHE A 185 14.33 -6.66 5.10
N THR A 186 14.71 -5.50 4.57
CA THR A 186 15.93 -5.41 3.77
C THR A 186 17.10 -5.61 4.73
N THR A 187 17.52 -6.84 4.96
CA THR A 187 18.84 -7.11 5.52
C THR A 187 19.82 -6.55 4.51
N VAL A 188 20.51 -5.46 4.87
CA VAL A 188 21.59 -4.90 4.06
C VAL A 188 22.76 -5.90 4.11
N GLU A 189 22.63 -7.04 3.43
CA GLU A 189 23.79 -7.72 2.89
C GLU A 189 24.18 -6.95 1.63
N LEU A 190 25.19 -6.09 1.78
CA LEU A 190 25.93 -5.50 0.69
C LEU A 190 26.63 -6.60 -0.13
N THR A 191 25.88 -7.36 -0.91
CA THR A 191 26.47 -8.09 -2.03
C THR A 191 26.50 -7.16 -3.23
N ASP A 192 27.62 -6.46 -3.34
CA ASP A 192 28.12 -5.86 -4.58
C ASP A 192 28.00 -6.85 -5.74
N THR A 193 26.94 -6.77 -6.52
CA THR A 193 26.94 -7.26 -7.90
C THR A 193 26.14 -6.31 -8.78
N ASN A 194 26.84 -5.23 -9.16
CA ASN A 194 26.61 -4.52 -10.40
C ASN A 194 26.75 -5.53 -11.57
N THR A 195 25.65 -6.14 -11.98
CA THR A 195 25.50 -6.69 -13.33
C THR A 195 24.21 -6.17 -13.92
N ASP A 196 24.32 -4.94 -14.41
CA ASP A 196 23.40 -4.28 -15.31
C ASP A 196 23.40 -5.04 -16.65
N THR A 197 22.50 -6.03 -16.79
CA THR A 197 22.29 -6.72 -18.06
C THR A 197 20.83 -7.17 -18.18
N THR A 198 19.92 -6.20 -18.26
CA THR A 198 18.53 -6.44 -18.67
C THR A 198 18.51 -6.71 -20.18
N THR A 199 18.61 -7.97 -20.59
CA THR A 199 18.44 -8.37 -21.99
C THR A 199 16.98 -8.77 -22.21
N GLY A 200 16.15 -7.80 -22.61
CA GLY A 200 14.80 -8.07 -23.11
C GLY A 200 14.90 -8.94 -24.36
N THR A 201 14.54 -10.22 -24.25
CA THR A 201 14.50 -11.10 -25.42
C THR A 201 13.12 -10.97 -26.06
N THR A 202 13.03 -10.19 -27.13
CA THR A 202 11.84 -10.08 -27.98
C THR A 202 11.60 -11.39 -28.73
N THR A 203 10.95 -12.33 -28.05
CA THR A 203 10.57 -13.61 -28.66
C THR A 203 9.16 -13.47 -29.19
N GLY A 204 9.01 -13.24 -30.50
CA GLY A 204 7.74 -13.38 -31.19
C GLY A 204 7.28 -14.85 -31.12
N LYS A 205 6.45 -15.19 -30.14
CA LYS A 205 5.88 -16.54 -30.00
C LYS A 205 4.40 -16.48 -29.65
N SER A 206 3.64 -17.19 -30.49
CA SER A 206 2.19 -17.28 -30.60
C SER A 206 1.41 -17.09 -29.30
N VAL A 207 0.52 -16.10 -29.37
CA VAL A 207 -0.48 -15.68 -28.38
C VAL A 207 -1.41 -16.84 -28.00
N SER A 208 -1.62 -17.05 -26.69
CA SER A 208 -2.69 -17.86 -26.13
C SER A 208 -4.02 -17.12 -26.28
N SER A 209 -5.10 -17.83 -26.58
CA SER A 209 -6.28 -17.41 -27.35
C SER A 209 -7.20 -16.30 -26.81
N ASP A 210 -6.86 -15.57 -25.73
CA ASP A 210 -7.63 -14.43 -25.22
C ASP A 210 -6.98 -13.05 -25.46
N ASP A 211 -5.77 -13.00 -26.02
CA ASP A 211 -4.98 -11.77 -26.21
C ASP A 211 -4.98 -11.23 -27.65
N SER A 212 -6.01 -11.55 -28.44
CA SER A 212 -6.06 -11.23 -29.88
C SER A 212 -6.02 -9.74 -30.24
N MET A 213 -6.06 -8.85 -29.24
CA MET A 213 -5.99 -7.40 -29.42
C MET A 213 -4.58 -6.82 -29.33
N TYR A 214 -3.56 -7.60 -28.97
CA TYR A 214 -2.16 -7.15 -28.90
C TYR A 214 -1.31 -7.85 -29.95
N SER A 215 -0.55 -7.08 -30.73
CA SER A 215 0.29 -7.59 -31.82
C SER A 215 1.70 -7.99 -31.35
N ASN A 216 2.15 -7.43 -30.23
CA ASN A 216 3.50 -7.59 -29.70
C ASN A 216 3.47 -8.05 -28.24
N SER A 217 4.53 -8.73 -27.80
CA SER A 217 4.77 -9.01 -26.39
C SER A 217 6.25 -9.21 -26.07
N ALA A 218 6.65 -8.89 -24.85
CA ALA A 218 7.99 -9.15 -24.32
C ALA A 218 7.90 -9.48 -22.82
N GLU A 219 8.84 -10.30 -22.35
CA GLU A 219 8.95 -10.68 -20.95
C GLU A 219 10.21 -10.03 -20.36
N TYR A 220 10.06 -9.46 -19.17
CA TYR A 220 11.11 -8.73 -18.47
C TYR A 220 11.30 -9.32 -17.08
N THR A 221 12.55 -9.50 -16.67
CA THR A 221 12.92 -9.91 -15.32
C THR A 221 12.98 -8.70 -14.40
N SER A 222 12.51 -8.87 -13.16
CA SER A 222 12.63 -7.86 -12.11
C SER A 222 14.10 -7.48 -11.91
N TYR A 223 14.36 -6.19 -11.69
CA TYR A 223 15.68 -5.71 -11.26
C TYR A 223 15.86 -5.79 -9.73
N GLY A 224 14.86 -6.32 -9.03
CA GLY A 224 14.86 -6.66 -7.62
C GLY A 224 13.84 -5.87 -6.80
N THR A 225 13.80 -6.18 -5.51
CA THR A 225 12.94 -5.53 -4.53
C THR A 225 13.43 -4.11 -4.22
N ARG A 226 12.57 -3.10 -4.37
CA ARG A 226 12.90 -1.67 -4.18
C ARG A 226 11.74 -0.91 -3.56
N ASN A 227 12.05 0.27 -3.01
CA ASN A 227 11.15 1.33 -2.56
C ASN A 227 9.73 0.84 -2.19
N GLY A 228 9.54 0.59 -0.88
CA GLY A 228 8.33 -0.02 -0.35
C GLY A 228 8.29 -1.55 -0.53
N GLY A 229 9.45 -2.19 -0.70
CA GLY A 229 9.59 -3.65 -0.75
C GLY A 229 8.89 -4.36 -1.90
N ARG A 230 8.67 -3.67 -3.02
CA ARG A 230 8.00 -4.23 -4.20
C ARG A 230 9.02 -4.67 -5.24
N GLN A 231 8.69 -5.70 -6.02
CA GLN A 231 9.44 -6.00 -7.23
C GLN A 231 9.33 -4.82 -8.21
N ALA A 232 10.42 -4.54 -8.92
CA ALA A 232 10.46 -3.42 -9.83
C ALA A 232 11.18 -3.79 -11.14
N TRP A 233 10.83 -3.13 -12.24
CA TRP A 233 11.40 -3.37 -13.56
C TRP A 233 11.92 -2.08 -14.17
N ARG A 234 13.09 -2.18 -14.81
CA ARG A 234 13.63 -1.14 -15.68
C ARG A 234 13.58 -1.67 -17.11
N ILE A 235 12.67 -1.10 -17.89
CA ILE A 235 12.48 -1.45 -19.29
C ILE A 235 13.14 -0.34 -20.11
N PRO A 236 14.02 -0.68 -21.05
CA PRO A 236 14.80 0.32 -21.79
C PRO A 236 13.96 1.16 -22.75
N ASP A 237 12.82 0.63 -23.19
CA ASP A 237 11.90 1.32 -24.10
C ASP A 237 11.03 2.32 -23.33
N CYS A 238 10.76 3.50 -23.91
CA CYS A 238 9.86 4.47 -23.28
C CYS A 238 8.39 4.11 -23.51
N GLY A 239 7.48 4.63 -22.68
CA GLY A 239 6.07 4.26 -22.68
C GLY A 239 5.40 4.43 -24.04
N THR A 240 5.70 5.51 -24.76
CA THR A 240 5.15 5.76 -26.11
C THR A 240 5.57 4.74 -27.16
N GLU A 241 6.63 3.96 -26.93
CA GLU A 241 7.03 2.87 -27.83
C GLU A 241 6.10 1.65 -27.73
N PHE A 242 5.34 1.53 -26.66
CA PHE A 242 4.32 0.49 -26.45
C PHE A 242 2.94 0.89 -27.02
N GLY A 243 2.88 1.84 -27.96
CA GLY A 243 1.61 2.33 -28.50
C GLY A 243 0.83 3.16 -27.48
N GLY A 244 -0.49 3.28 -27.63
CA GLY A 244 -1.33 4.10 -26.72
C GLY A 244 -1.74 3.41 -25.42
N SER A 245 -1.65 2.08 -25.36
CA SER A 245 -2.07 1.27 -24.23
C SER A 245 -1.28 -0.04 -24.19
N LEU A 246 -1.08 -0.60 -23.01
CA LEU A 246 -0.45 -1.90 -22.83
C LEU A 246 -1.14 -2.72 -21.74
N LYS A 247 -0.90 -4.03 -21.76
CA LYS A 247 -1.28 -4.96 -20.69
C LYS A 247 -0.04 -5.58 -20.08
N ILE A 248 0.02 -5.63 -18.76
CA ILE A 248 1.11 -6.23 -18.00
C ILE A 248 0.55 -7.43 -17.27
N VAL A 249 1.20 -8.59 -17.40
CA VAL A 249 0.84 -9.83 -16.70
C VAL A 249 2.04 -10.27 -15.89
N PHE A 250 1.89 -10.29 -14.57
CA PHE A 250 2.90 -10.79 -13.65
C PHE A 250 2.89 -12.32 -13.59
N GLU A 251 3.97 -12.91 -13.08
CA GLU A 251 4.14 -14.37 -12.94
C GLU A 251 3.03 -15.03 -12.10
N ASP A 252 2.54 -14.34 -11.07
CA ASP A 252 1.42 -14.77 -10.24
C ASP A 252 0.04 -14.65 -10.90
N GLY A 253 -0.01 -14.14 -12.14
CA GLY A 253 -1.23 -13.97 -12.93
C GLY A 253 -1.92 -12.62 -12.72
N HIS A 254 -1.45 -11.78 -11.80
CA HIS A 254 -1.98 -10.42 -11.65
C HIS A 254 -1.84 -9.66 -12.97
N THR A 255 -2.88 -8.93 -13.38
CA THR A 255 -2.95 -8.29 -14.69
C THR A 255 -3.36 -6.83 -14.57
N VAL A 256 -2.57 -5.93 -15.15
CA VAL A 256 -2.79 -4.49 -15.17
C VAL A 256 -2.99 -3.98 -16.60
N TYR A 257 -3.92 -3.04 -16.78
CA TYR A 257 -4.22 -2.41 -18.07
C TYR A 257 -3.87 -0.92 -18.04
N VAL A 258 -2.74 -0.56 -18.63
CA VAL A 258 -2.31 0.84 -18.77
C VAL A 258 -2.96 1.42 -20.02
N ASN A 259 -3.98 2.27 -19.85
CA ASN A 259 -4.76 2.84 -20.96
C ASN A 259 -4.13 4.09 -21.60
N ASN A 260 -3.08 4.65 -21.00
CA ASN A 260 -2.30 5.75 -21.54
C ASN A 260 -0.82 5.60 -21.17
N THR A 261 -0.02 5.13 -22.12
CA THR A 261 1.42 4.91 -21.93
C THR A 261 2.24 6.19 -21.98
N SER A 262 1.61 7.35 -22.24
CA SER A 262 2.28 8.65 -22.24
C SER A 262 2.27 9.34 -20.87
N GLU A 263 1.53 8.77 -19.91
CA GLU A 263 1.30 9.33 -18.59
C GLU A 263 1.76 8.36 -17.51
N ASN A 264 1.98 8.89 -16.30
CA ASN A 264 2.13 8.06 -15.11
C ASN A 264 0.78 7.36 -14.86
N TYR A 265 0.82 6.07 -14.56
CA TYR A 265 -0.36 5.28 -14.25
C TYR A 265 -0.16 4.51 -12.95
N ARG A 266 -1.19 4.50 -12.10
CA ARG A 266 -1.16 3.94 -10.76
C ARG A 266 -2.49 3.27 -10.46
N GLU A 267 -2.45 2.22 -9.67
CA GLU A 267 -3.65 1.57 -9.11
C GLU A 267 -3.61 1.65 -7.58
N ASP A 268 -4.77 1.48 -6.93
CA ASP A 268 -4.92 1.57 -5.47
C ASP A 268 -4.15 0.45 -4.74
N ASP A 269 -3.84 -0.65 -5.44
CA ASP A 269 -3.04 -1.77 -4.93
C ASP A 269 -1.52 -1.51 -4.97
N GLY A 270 -1.12 -0.29 -5.31
CA GLY A 270 0.28 0.14 -5.34
C GLY A 270 1.02 -0.17 -6.64
N PHE A 271 0.37 -0.69 -7.67
CA PHE A 271 1.00 -0.74 -8.99
C PHE A 271 1.40 0.67 -9.46
N VAL A 272 2.58 0.80 -10.06
CA VAL A 272 3.04 2.05 -10.67
C VAL A 272 3.68 1.78 -12.03
N PHE A 273 3.24 2.51 -13.04
CA PHE A 273 3.86 2.62 -14.37
C PHE A 273 4.34 4.06 -14.58
N LYS A 274 5.65 4.24 -14.76
CA LYS A 274 6.24 5.50 -15.22
C LYS A 274 6.80 5.33 -16.63
N PRO A 275 6.44 6.18 -17.60
CA PRO A 275 6.77 5.93 -18.99
C PRO A 275 8.19 6.32 -19.42
N GLY A 276 8.94 7.08 -18.63
CA GLY A 276 10.32 7.50 -18.98
C GLY A 276 10.43 8.44 -20.17
N ILE A 277 9.48 9.38 -20.36
CA ILE A 277 9.37 10.24 -21.55
C ILE A 277 10.03 11.61 -21.40
N SER A 278 10.10 12.17 -20.19
CA SER A 278 10.64 13.52 -19.96
C SER A 278 11.99 13.49 -19.23
N ASP A 279 12.75 14.59 -19.36
CA ASP A 279 13.99 14.80 -18.61
C ASP A 279 13.68 15.44 -17.25
N GLY A 280 13.96 14.71 -16.16
CA GLY A 280 14.25 15.29 -14.84
C GLY A 280 13.10 15.85 -14.00
N GLY A 281 12.16 15.00 -13.56
CA GLY A 281 11.21 15.34 -12.50
C GLY A 281 10.93 14.20 -11.53
N GLU A 282 10.86 14.48 -10.24
CA GLU A 282 10.29 13.57 -9.24
C GLU A 282 8.82 13.97 -8.99
N GLY A 283 7.97 13.01 -8.59
CA GLY A 283 6.56 13.29 -8.23
C GLY A 283 5.48 12.61 -9.10
N HIS A 284 4.22 12.82 -8.69
CA HIS A 284 3.02 12.09 -9.18
C HIS A 284 2.80 12.18 -10.70
N GLY A 285 2.83 13.39 -11.26
CA GLY A 285 2.66 13.62 -12.69
C GLY A 285 3.92 13.45 -13.52
N SER A 286 5.04 13.09 -12.90
CA SER A 286 6.30 12.96 -13.61
C SER A 286 6.28 11.73 -14.50
N THR A 287 6.58 11.97 -15.78
CA THR A 287 6.78 10.94 -16.78
C THR A 287 8.26 10.55 -16.90
N SER A 288 9.18 11.16 -16.15
CA SER A 288 10.61 10.89 -16.23
C SER A 288 11.03 9.69 -15.39
N THR A 289 12.12 9.04 -15.81
CA THR A 289 12.83 8.00 -15.05
C THR A 289 14.33 8.23 -15.19
N SER A 290 15.13 7.80 -14.21
CA SER A 290 16.58 7.99 -14.21
C SER A 290 17.33 7.18 -15.28
N HIS A 291 16.65 6.27 -15.98
CA HIS A 291 17.23 5.39 -16.99
C HIS A 291 16.62 5.54 -18.39
N ASN A 292 15.87 6.62 -18.65
CA ASN A 292 15.28 6.94 -19.97
C ASN A 292 14.43 5.81 -20.58
N GLY A 293 13.63 5.14 -19.75
CA GLY A 293 12.74 4.07 -20.17
C GLY A 293 11.64 3.79 -19.14
N VAL A 294 10.75 2.85 -19.42
CA VAL A 294 9.66 2.51 -18.50
C VAL A 294 10.21 2.01 -17.16
N PHE A 295 9.57 2.45 -16.08
CA PHE A 295 9.76 1.96 -14.73
C PHE A 295 8.45 1.39 -14.20
N LEU A 296 8.49 0.13 -13.75
CA LEU A 296 7.33 -0.55 -13.17
C LEU A 296 7.60 -0.86 -11.71
N HIS A 297 6.60 -0.64 -10.85
CA HIS A 297 6.49 -1.32 -9.56
C HIS A 297 5.33 -2.31 -9.63
N ALA A 298 5.56 -3.51 -9.09
CA ALA A 298 4.50 -4.48 -8.88
C ALA A 298 3.46 -3.93 -7.90
N PRO A 299 2.23 -4.47 -7.88
CA PRO A 299 1.33 -4.30 -6.74
C PRO A 299 2.00 -4.66 -5.42
N TYR A 300 1.50 -4.12 -4.31
CA TYR A 300 1.95 -4.54 -2.99
C TYR A 300 1.77 -6.04 -2.81
N GLY A 301 2.84 -6.74 -2.39
CA GLY A 301 2.81 -8.18 -2.17
C GLY A 301 3.11 -9.06 -3.36
N ASN A 302 3.12 -8.49 -4.55
CA ASN A 302 3.47 -9.25 -5.73
C ASN A 302 4.98 -9.54 -5.71
N THR A 303 5.32 -10.83 -5.60
CA THR A 303 6.71 -11.32 -5.52
C THR A 303 7.22 -11.83 -6.87
N SER A 304 6.46 -11.61 -7.95
CA SER A 304 6.78 -12.08 -9.30
C SER A 304 8.15 -11.59 -9.75
N GLN A 305 8.98 -12.51 -10.23
CA GLN A 305 10.31 -12.18 -10.76
C GLN A 305 10.25 -11.83 -12.24
N THR A 306 9.11 -12.09 -12.89
CA THR A 306 8.89 -11.79 -14.30
C THR A 306 7.58 -11.04 -14.50
N ALA A 307 7.58 -10.15 -15.50
CA ALA A 307 6.40 -9.47 -15.98
C ALA A 307 6.39 -9.54 -17.51
N LYS A 308 5.26 -9.95 -18.08
CA LYS A 308 5.06 -10.02 -19.53
C LYS A 308 4.15 -8.89 -19.98
N ILE A 309 4.66 -8.09 -20.89
CA ILE A 309 3.99 -6.90 -21.44
C ILE A 309 3.46 -7.23 -22.83
N TYR A 310 2.24 -6.80 -23.11
CA TYR A 310 1.55 -6.93 -24.39
C TYR A 310 1.14 -5.55 -24.90
N TRP A 311 1.37 -5.27 -26.19
CA TRP A 311 1.06 -3.98 -26.80
C TRP A 311 0.79 -4.10 -28.31
N ASN A 312 0.41 -2.98 -28.94
CA ASN A 312 0.12 -2.90 -30.38
C ASN A 312 1.18 -2.15 -31.17
#